data_AF-A0A7G2EH20-F1
#
_entry.id   AF-A0A7G2EH20-F1
#
_cell.length_a   1.000
_cell.length_b   1.000
_cell.length_c   1.000
_cell.angle_alpha   90.00
_cell.angle_beta   90.00
_cell.angle_gamma   90.00
#
_symmetry.space_group_name_H-M   'P 1'
#
loop_
_entity.id
_entity.type
_entity.pdbx_description
1 polymer ?
#
loop_
_entity_poly.entity_id
_entity_poly.type
_entity_poly.pdbx_seq_one_letter_code
_entity_poly.pdbx_strand_id
1 'polypeptide(L)'
;MARIKVHELREKSKSDLQNQLKELKAELALLRVAKVTGGAPNKLSKIKVVRKSIAQVLTVSSQKQKSALREAYKNKKLLPLDLRPKKTRAIRRRLTKHQIIANADVVILFLAFAGLVEDRA
;
A
#
# COMPACT_ATOMS: atom_id res chain seq x y z
N MET A 1 -24.58 16.90 0.89
CA MET A 1 -23.31 16.35 0.36
C MET A 1 -23.55 14.91 -0.01
N ALA A 2 -23.47 14.62 -1.31
CA ALA A 2 -23.52 13.25 -1.79
C ALA A 2 -22.21 12.52 -1.44
N ARG A 3 -22.28 11.19 -1.39
CA ARG A 3 -21.12 10.34 -1.13
C ARG A 3 -20.14 10.44 -2.32
N ILE A 4 -18.89 10.82 -2.05
CA ILE A 4 -17.85 10.91 -3.08
C ILE A 4 -17.58 9.51 -3.65
N LYS A 5 -17.55 9.40 -4.98
CA LYS A 5 -17.19 8.16 -5.67
C LYS A 5 -15.68 8.11 -5.88
N VAL A 6 -15.09 6.93 -5.64
CA VAL A 6 -13.63 6.78 -5.64
C VAL A 6 -13.03 6.83 -7.05
N HIS A 7 -13.76 6.40 -8.09
CA HIS A 7 -13.26 6.45 -9.47
C HIS A 7 -13.01 7.90 -9.92
N GLU A 8 -13.93 8.81 -9.62
CA GLU A 8 -13.81 10.24 -9.92
C GLU A 8 -12.57 10.88 -9.26
N LEU A 9 -12.15 10.39 -8.09
CA LEU A 9 -10.94 10.89 -7.41
C LEU A 9 -9.65 10.40 -8.05
N ARG A 10 -9.67 9.26 -8.76
CA ARG A 10 -8.48 8.71 -9.40
C ARG A 10 -8.10 9.50 -10.66
N GLU A 11 -9.08 10.05 -11.36
CA GLU A 11 -8.87 10.84 -12.58
C GLU A 11 -8.37 12.27 -12.28
N LYS A 12 -8.67 12.81 -11.10
CA LYS A 12 -8.28 14.17 -10.70
C LYS A 12 -6.78 14.37 -10.48
N SER A 13 -6.32 15.61 -10.66
CA SER A 13 -4.92 15.99 -10.43
C SER A 13 -4.58 16.07 -8.93
N LYS A 14 -3.27 16.14 -8.62
CA LYS A 14 -2.81 16.24 -7.22
C LYS A 14 -3.23 17.55 -6.55
N SER A 15 -3.22 18.66 -7.28
CA SER A 15 -3.68 19.97 -6.78
C SER A 15 -5.17 19.95 -6.47
N ASP A 16 -5.98 19.34 -7.33
CA ASP A 16 -7.43 19.28 -7.13
C ASP A 16 -7.77 18.46 -5.89
N LEU A 17 -7.10 17.31 -5.70
CA LEU A 17 -7.27 16.49 -4.50
C LEU A 17 -6.88 17.24 -3.22
N GLN A 18 -5.86 18.10 -3.27
CA GLN A 18 -5.45 18.93 -2.13
C GLN A 18 -6.46 20.03 -1.83
N ASN A 19 -7.03 20.66 -2.86
CA ASN A 19 -8.07 21.68 -2.71
C ASN A 19 -9.35 21.09 -2.13
N GLN A 20 -9.82 19.97 -2.68
CA GLN A 20 -10.98 19.23 -2.15
C GLN A 20 -10.77 18.80 -0.69
N LEU A 21 -9.54 18.42 -0.32
CA LEU A 21 -9.22 18.06 1.06
C LEU A 21 -9.29 19.26 2.00
N LYS A 22 -8.89 20.47 1.57
CA LYS A 22 -9.00 21.69 2.39
C LYS A 22 -10.47 22.05 2.61
N GLU A 23 -11.28 22.01 1.56
CA GLU A 23 -12.73 22.30 1.62
C GLU A 23 -13.45 21.34 2.58
N LEU A 24 -13.22 20.03 2.45
CA LEU A 24 -13.85 19.02 3.32
C LEU A 24 -13.42 19.16 4.79
N LYS A 25 -12.18 19.58 5.05
CA LYS A 25 -11.70 19.87 6.42
C LYS A 25 -12.37 21.11 7.01
N ALA A 26 -12.55 22.16 6.21
CA ALA A 26 -13.27 23.36 6.65
C ALA A 26 -14.73 23.03 6.97
N GLU A 27 -15.41 22.27 6.10
CA GLU A 27 -16.78 21.81 6.36
C GLU A 27 -16.85 20.96 7.64
N LEU A 28 -15.91 20.05 7.85
CA LEU A 28 -15.86 19.25 9.07
C LEU A 28 -15.68 20.11 10.33
N ALA A 29 -14.87 21.17 10.27
CA ALA A 29 -14.70 22.09 11.39
C ALA A 29 -16.02 22.79 11.74
N LEU A 30 -16.74 23.31 10.73
CA LEU A 30 -18.06 23.93 10.91
C LEU A 30 -19.09 22.95 11.51
N LEU A 31 -19.11 21.70 11.03
CA LEU A 31 -20.00 20.67 11.55
C LEU A 31 -19.68 20.27 13.00
N ARG A 32 -18.40 20.36 13.42
CA ARG A 32 -18.00 20.09 14.81
C ARG A 32 -18.46 21.19 15.76
N VAL A 33 -18.40 22.46 15.34
CA VAL A 33 -18.96 23.58 16.12
C VAL A 33 -20.48 23.40 16.25
N ALA A 34 -21.17 23.12 15.14
CA ALA A 34 -22.61 22.89 15.13
C ALA A 34 -23.05 21.71 16.02
N LYS A 35 -22.19 20.70 16.21
CA LYS A 35 -22.44 19.60 17.14
C LYS A 35 -22.47 20.08 18.60
N VAL A 36 -21.58 20.99 18.98
CA VAL A 36 -21.48 21.50 20.35
C VAL A 36 -22.67 22.40 20.66
N THR A 37 -23.11 23.21 19.71
CA THR A 37 -24.23 24.16 19.88
C THR A 37 -25.62 23.50 19.77
N GLY A 38 -25.73 22.17 19.87
CA GLY A 38 -27.02 21.47 19.76
C GLY A 38 -27.68 21.56 18.38
N GLY A 39 -26.90 21.59 17.30
CA GLY A 39 -27.41 21.80 15.94
C GLY A 39 -28.33 20.67 15.42
N ALA A 40 -29.12 21.00 14.39
CA ALA A 40 -30.11 20.12 13.78
C ALA A 40 -29.57 18.71 13.42
N PRO A 41 -30.39 17.64 13.56
CA PRO A 41 -29.97 16.25 13.34
C PRO A 41 -29.39 16.01 11.94
N ASN A 42 -29.90 16.73 10.93
CA ASN A 42 -29.39 16.67 9.56
C ASN A 42 -27.92 17.11 9.43
N LYS A 43 -27.44 18.03 10.29
CA LYS A 43 -26.03 18.43 10.32
C LYS A 43 -25.17 17.38 11.02
N LEU A 44 -25.69 16.72 12.05
CA LEU A 44 -25.00 15.66 12.80
C LEU A 44 -24.74 14.41 11.93
N SER A 45 -25.73 13.99 11.15
CA SER A 45 -25.61 12.84 10.24
C SER A 45 -24.54 13.05 9.16
N LYS A 46 -24.31 14.30 8.73
CA LYS A 46 -23.28 14.66 7.73
C LYS A 46 -21.85 14.45 8.25
N ILE A 47 -21.60 14.52 9.56
CA ILE A 47 -20.26 14.37 10.15
C ILE A 47 -19.62 13.03 9.75
N LYS A 48 -20.39 11.94 9.83
CA LYS A 48 -19.90 10.59 9.47
C LYS A 48 -19.56 10.51 7.98
N VAL A 49 -20.36 11.16 7.12
CA VAL A 49 -20.16 11.18 5.67
C VAL A 49 -18.89 11.95 5.33
N VAL A 50 -18.74 13.18 5.83
CA VAL A 50 -17.56 14.03 5.57
C VAL A 50 -16.27 13.38 6.07
N ARG A 51 -16.29 12.73 7.25
CA ARG A 51 -15.12 11.97 7.76
C ARG A 51 -14.69 10.85 6.81
N LYS A 52 -15.65 10.09 6.28
CA LYS A 52 -15.37 9.01 5.31
C LYS A 52 -14.85 9.58 3.99
N SER A 53 -15.39 10.70 3.52
CA SER A 53 -14.93 11.39 2.32
C SER A 53 -13.49 11.89 2.45
N ILE A 54 -13.10 12.48 3.58
CA ILE A 54 -11.69 12.88 3.84
C ILE A 54 -10.77 11.68 3.80
N ALA A 55 -11.17 10.57 4.44
CA ALA A 55 -10.37 9.33 4.44
C ALA A 55 -10.19 8.77 3.02
N GLN A 56 -11.23 8.82 2.17
CA GLN A 56 -11.15 8.39 0.77
C GLN A 56 -10.15 9.22 -0.04
N VAL A 57 -10.21 10.55 0.07
CA VAL A 57 -9.28 11.46 -0.63
C VAL A 57 -7.83 11.21 -0.19
N LEU A 58 -7.58 11.09 1.11
CA LEU A 58 -6.25 10.76 1.65
C LEU A 58 -5.75 9.39 1.18
N THR A 59 -6.64 8.41 1.08
CA THR A 59 -6.30 7.06 0.60
C THR A 59 -5.87 7.10 -0.86
N VAL A 60 -6.63 7.77 -1.73
CA VAL A 60 -6.27 7.89 -3.17
C VAL A 60 -4.97 8.66 -3.35
N SER A 61 -4.76 9.75 -2.60
CA SER A 61 -3.50 10.50 -2.62
C SER A 61 -2.31 9.61 -2.22
N SER A 62 -2.47 8.81 -1.16
CA SER A 62 -1.42 7.89 -0.68
C SER A 62 -1.16 6.75 -1.68
N GLN A 63 -2.21 6.27 -2.36
CA GLN A 63 -2.07 5.27 -3.42
C GLN A 63 -1.25 5.82 -4.60
N LYS A 64 -1.58 7.02 -5.10
CA LYS A 64 -0.83 7.69 -6.17
C LYS A 64 0.64 7.95 -5.82
N GLN A 65 0.90 8.37 -4.58
CA GLN A 65 2.27 8.54 -4.10
C GLN A 65 3.03 7.21 -4.08
N LYS A 66 2.41 6.15 -3.56
CA LYS A 66 3.03 4.81 -3.51
C LYS A 66 3.24 4.22 -4.90
N SER A 67 2.34 4.42 -5.86
CA SER A 67 2.52 3.93 -7.23
C SER A 67 3.70 4.62 -7.91
N ALA A 68 3.78 5.95 -7.82
CA ALA A 68 4.90 6.72 -8.36
C ALA A 68 6.24 6.30 -7.73
N LEU A 69 6.27 6.05 -6.41
CA LEU A 69 7.46 5.52 -5.75
C LEU A 69 7.79 4.09 -6.20
N ARG A 70 6.81 3.22 -6.43
CA ARG A 70 7.07 1.86 -6.95
C ARG A 70 7.68 1.90 -8.35
N GLU A 71 7.22 2.80 -9.20
CA GLU A 71 7.77 3.01 -10.55
C GLU A 71 9.22 3.53 -10.47
N ALA A 72 9.48 4.54 -9.65
CA ALA A 72 10.82 5.13 -9.48
C ALA A 72 11.86 4.15 -8.90
N TYR A 73 11.44 3.13 -8.14
CA TYR A 73 12.33 2.16 -7.49
C TYR A 73 12.28 0.75 -8.11
N LYS A 74 11.56 0.53 -9.22
CA LYS A 74 11.30 -0.80 -9.79
C LYS A 74 12.56 -1.61 -10.08
N ASN A 75 13.60 -0.96 -10.61
CA ASN A 75 14.83 -1.61 -11.07
C ASN A 75 16.00 -1.46 -10.08
N LYS A 76 15.75 -0.84 -8.92
CA LYS A 76 16.80 -0.60 -7.92
C LYS A 76 16.95 -1.84 -7.04
N LYS A 77 18.19 -2.30 -6.85
CA LYS A 77 18.53 -3.44 -5.97
C LYS A 77 18.04 -3.22 -4.52
N LEU A 78 18.13 -1.98 -4.04
CA LEU A 78 17.76 -1.59 -2.68
C LEU A 78 16.44 -0.82 -2.70
N LEU A 79 15.40 -1.42 -2.12
CA LEU A 79 14.10 -0.81 -1.92
C LEU A 79 14.00 -0.25 -0.49
N PRO A 80 13.29 0.87 -0.28
CA PRO A 80 12.93 1.32 1.06
C PRO A 80 12.03 0.29 1.77
N LEU A 81 12.11 0.24 3.10
CA LEU A 81 11.45 -0.77 3.95
C LEU A 81 9.92 -0.84 3.76
N ASP A 82 9.29 0.28 3.40
CA ASP A 82 7.85 0.37 3.16
C ASP A 82 7.39 -0.26 1.85
N LEU A 83 8.25 -0.24 0.82
CA LEU A 83 7.96 -0.83 -0.48
C LEU A 83 8.30 -2.32 -0.54
N ARG A 84 9.14 -2.80 0.39
CA ARG A 84 9.53 -4.21 0.49
C ARG A 84 8.29 -5.09 0.72
N PRO A 85 8.20 -6.26 0.05
CA PRO A 85 7.12 -7.20 0.31
C PRO A 85 7.06 -7.59 1.80
N LYS A 86 5.86 -7.47 2.39
CA LYS A 86 5.62 -7.86 3.78
C LYS A 86 5.53 -9.38 3.85
N LYS A 87 6.61 -10.01 4.32
CA LYS A 87 6.72 -11.44 4.61
C LYS A 87 7.20 -11.62 6.04
N THR A 88 7.00 -12.81 6.62
CA THR A 88 7.54 -13.13 7.94
C THR A 88 9.07 -13.04 7.94
N ARG A 89 9.66 -12.83 9.11
CA ARG A 89 11.13 -12.74 9.27
C ARG A 89 11.82 -14.03 8.80
N ALA A 90 11.26 -15.19 9.13
CA ALA A 90 11.78 -16.49 8.70
C ALA A 90 11.83 -16.61 7.17
N ILE A 91 10.73 -16.26 6.47
CA ILE A 91 10.68 -16.30 5.00
C ILE A 91 11.65 -15.30 4.37
N ARG A 92 11.97 -14.18 5.03
CA ARG A 92 12.96 -13.22 4.54
C ARG A 92 14.41 -13.69 4.71
N ARG A 93 14.67 -14.60 5.66
CA ARG A 93 16.02 -15.12 5.99
C ARG A 93 16.34 -16.46 5.34
N ARG A 94 15.33 -17.25 4.94
CA ARG A 94 15.56 -18.52 4.23
C ARG A 94 16.29 -18.29 2.90
N LEU A 95 17.02 -19.30 2.46
CA LEU A 95 17.71 -19.33 1.17
C LEU A 95 16.72 -19.16 0.00
N THR A 96 17.19 -18.57 -1.09
CA THR A 96 16.42 -18.49 -2.34
C THR A 96 16.33 -19.88 -3.00
N LYS A 97 15.32 -20.10 -3.85
CA LYS A 97 15.19 -21.38 -4.58
C LYS A 97 16.45 -21.71 -5.37
N HIS A 98 17.04 -20.72 -6.05
CA HIS A 98 18.29 -20.87 -6.77
C HIS A 98 19.45 -21.29 -5.88
N GLN A 99 19.55 -20.74 -4.66
CA GLN A 99 20.57 -21.15 -3.69
C GLN A 99 20.37 -22.58 -3.19
N ILE A 100 19.11 -22.98 -2.96
CA ILE A 100 18.79 -24.35 -2.53
C ILE A 100 19.16 -25.36 -3.63
N ILE A 101 18.79 -25.08 -4.88
CA ILE A 101 19.11 -25.93 -6.03
C ILE A 101 20.63 -25.99 -6.21
N ALA A 102 21.34 -24.85 -6.26
CA ALA A 102 22.79 -24.84 -6.40
C ALA A 102 23.51 -25.63 -5.29
N ASN A 103 23.03 -25.55 -4.04
CA ASN A 103 23.58 -26.36 -2.96
C ASN A 103 23.28 -27.86 -3.13
N ALA A 104 22.10 -28.21 -3.64
CA ALA A 104 21.74 -29.59 -3.95
C ALA A 104 22.58 -30.13 -5.12
N ASP A 105 22.81 -29.34 -6.17
CA ASP A 105 23.64 -29.68 -7.31
C ASP A 105 25.09 -29.94 -6.89
N VAL A 106 25.65 -29.12 -5.98
CA VAL A 106 26.98 -29.34 -5.41
C VAL A 106 27.03 -30.65 -4.61
N VAL A 107 25.98 -30.99 -3.87
CA VAL A 107 25.89 -32.25 -3.12
C VAL A 107 25.74 -33.45 -4.05
N ILE A 108 24.94 -33.34 -5.11
CA ILE A 108 24.77 -34.38 -6.13
C ILE A 108 26.09 -34.59 -6.88
N LEU A 109 26.77 -33.52 -7.29
CA LEU A 109 28.07 -33.60 -7.95
C LEU A 109 29.13 -34.23 -7.04
N PHE A 110 29.10 -33.92 -5.75
CA PHE A 110 30.00 -34.51 -4.76
C PHE A 110 29.72 -36.00 -4.53
N LEU A 111 28.44 -36.40 -4.45
CA LEU A 111 28.03 -37.80 -4.32
C LEU A 111 28.31 -38.61 -5.60
N ALA A 112 28.16 -38.00 -6.78
CA ALA A 112 28.55 -38.59 -8.07
C ALA A 112 30.07 -38.76 -8.16
N PHE A 113 30.86 -37.77 -7.73
CA PHE A 113 32.33 -37.86 -7.70
C PHE A 113 32.84 -38.89 -6.67
N ALA A 114 32.10 -39.08 -5.57
CA ALA A 114 32.38 -40.10 -4.57
C ALA A 114 31.83 -41.50 -4.94
N GLY A 115 31.19 -41.65 -6.11
CA GLY A 115 30.70 -42.94 -6.62
C GLY A 115 29.47 -43.52 -5.90
N LEU A 116 28.69 -42.70 -5.19
CA LEU A 116 27.59 -43.12 -4.32
C LEU A 116 26.18 -42.99 -4.95
N VAL A 117 26.04 -42.40 -6.14
CA VAL A 117 24.76 -42.24 -6.85
C VAL A 117 24.94 -42.58 -8.33
N GLU A 118 24.29 -43.66 -8.79
CA GLU A 118 24.18 -44.01 -10.21
C GLU A 118 23.26 -43.04 -10.95
N ASP A 119 23.77 -42.55 -12.09
CA ASP A 119 23.14 -41.57 -12.98
C ASP A 119 21.65 -41.83 -13.19
N ARG A 120 20.81 -40.87 -12.81
CA ARG A 120 19.46 -40.78 -13.38
C ARG A 120 19.51 -39.87 -14.59
N ALA A 121 19.37 -40.50 -15.76
CA ALA A 121 18.99 -39.89 -17.03
C ALA A 121 17.70 -39.04 -16.91
#